data_AF-A0A523T415-F1
#
_entry.id   AF-A0A523T415-F1
#
_cell.length_a   1.000
_cell.length_b   1.000
_cell.length_c   1.000
_cell.angle_alpha   90.00
_cell.angle_beta   90.00
_cell.angle_gamma   90.00
#
_symmetry.space_group_name_H-M   'P 1'
#
loop_
_entity.id
_entity.type
_entity.pdbx_description
1 polymer ?
#
loop_
_entity_poly.entity_id
_entity_poly.type
_entity_poly.pdbx_seq_one_letter_code
_entity_poly.pdbx_strand_id
1 'polypeptide(L)'
;MNESKEKPSQYGEWLFTAIAIGFFLLLVGTLFVITPNLFDNILDFLKDFKLVDVSNTDIVFPAPEFPRIHLTVYQAVGQFSIAVCLFQIVLLALRFFVPSSWSKRAENVGNLVYWGGAAFLIQLFLIESTQWFVFWSTLIIIVGVSMIARAIVMAVSRI
;
A
#
# COMPACT_ATOMS: atom_id res chain seq x y z
N MET A 1 31.49 -5.34 -30.79
CA MET A 1 31.08 -5.37 -29.37
C MET A 1 29.59 -5.67 -29.37
N ASN A 2 29.22 -6.92 -29.10
CA ASN A 2 27.86 -7.41 -29.28
C ASN A 2 27.06 -7.11 -28.01
N GLU A 3 26.20 -6.10 -28.04
CA GLU A 3 25.21 -5.88 -26.98
C GLU A 3 24.20 -7.03 -27.03
N SER A 4 24.44 -8.06 -26.23
CA SER A 4 23.39 -9.04 -25.91
C SER A 4 22.31 -8.30 -25.14
N LYS A 5 21.28 -7.85 -25.85
CA LYS A 5 19.99 -7.48 -25.26
C LYS A 5 19.48 -8.70 -24.50
N GLU A 6 19.77 -8.79 -23.21
CA GLU A 6 19.12 -9.73 -22.31
C GLU A 6 17.61 -9.49 -22.44
N LYS A 7 16.92 -10.37 -23.15
CA LYS A 7 15.47 -10.46 -23.06
C LYS A 7 15.19 -10.98 -21.65
N PRO A 8 14.58 -10.19 -20.75
CA PRO A 8 14.17 -10.72 -19.46
C PRO A 8 13.27 -11.92 -19.72
N SER A 9 13.56 -13.04 -19.07
CA SER A 9 12.80 -14.27 -19.28
C SER A 9 11.33 -14.01 -18.90
N GLN A 10 10.48 -13.85 -19.91
CA GLN A 10 9.05 -13.54 -19.77
C GLN A 10 8.32 -14.60 -18.91
N TYR A 11 8.92 -15.80 -18.83
CA TYR A 11 8.45 -16.92 -18.02
C TYR A 11 8.67 -16.74 -16.50
N GLY A 12 9.63 -15.93 -16.05
CA GLY A 12 9.78 -15.64 -14.62
C GLY A 12 8.72 -14.67 -14.10
N GLU A 13 8.33 -13.69 -14.92
CA GLU A 13 7.47 -12.57 -14.47
C GLU A 13 6.01 -12.97 -14.25
N TRP A 14 5.47 -13.91 -15.03
CA TRP A 14 4.09 -14.40 -14.80
C TRP A 14 3.98 -15.16 -13.47
N LEU A 15 5.04 -15.88 -13.06
CA LEU A 15 5.08 -16.56 -11.76
C LEU A 15 5.04 -15.56 -10.61
N PHE A 16 5.87 -14.50 -10.65
CA PHE A 16 5.82 -13.45 -9.64
C PHE A 16 4.45 -12.79 -9.55
N THR A 17 3.80 -12.58 -10.70
CA THR A 17 2.47 -11.98 -10.77
C THR A 17 1.41 -12.92 -10.19
N ALA A 18 1.45 -14.20 -10.54
CA ALA A 18 0.55 -15.22 -10.00
C ALA A 18 0.71 -15.39 -8.49
N ILE A 19 1.95 -15.42 -7.98
CA ILE A 19 2.25 -15.47 -6.55
C ILE A 19 1.71 -14.23 -5.85
N ALA A 20 1.89 -13.04 -6.42
CA ALA A 20 1.39 -11.80 -5.83
C ALA A 20 -0.14 -11.76 -5.76
N ILE A 21 -0.83 -12.19 -6.83
CA ILE A 21 -2.29 -12.28 -6.85
C ILE A 21 -2.78 -13.31 -5.81
N GLY A 22 -2.16 -14.49 -5.77
CA GLY A 22 -2.51 -15.54 -4.80
C GLY A 22 -2.30 -15.09 -3.36
N PHE A 23 -1.17 -14.44 -3.07
CA PHE A 23 -0.89 -13.84 -1.76
C PHE A 23 -1.95 -12.78 -1.40
N PHE A 24 -2.29 -11.89 -2.33
CA PHE A 24 -3.29 -10.85 -2.09
C PHE A 24 -4.66 -11.46 -1.74
N LEU A 25 -5.12 -12.46 -2.50
CA LEU A 25 -6.39 -13.14 -2.25
C LEU A 25 -6.37 -13.87 -0.89
N LEU A 26 -5.29 -14.58 -0.57
CA LEU A 26 -5.13 -15.23 0.72
C LEU A 26 -5.10 -14.23 1.87
N LEU A 27 -4.41 -13.10 1.71
CA LEU A 27 -4.32 -12.06 2.72
C LEU A 27 -5.70 -11.44 2.99
N VAL A 28 -6.44 -11.09 1.94
CA VAL A 28 -7.80 -10.57 2.07
C VAL A 28 -8.69 -11.60 2.76
N GLY A 29 -8.71 -12.85 2.28
CA GLY A 29 -9.49 -13.91 2.91
C GLY A 29 -9.13 -14.13 4.38
N THR A 30 -7.84 -14.12 4.70
CA THR A 30 -7.35 -14.24 6.08
C THR A 30 -7.85 -13.11 6.96
N LEU A 31 -7.82 -11.86 6.48
CA LEU A 31 -8.32 -10.70 7.24
C LEU A 31 -9.80 -10.83 7.58
N PHE A 32 -10.63 -11.30 6.63
CA PHE A 32 -12.05 -11.56 6.87
C PHE A 32 -12.31 -12.70 7.87
N VAL A 33 -11.41 -13.68 7.95
CA VAL A 33 -11.52 -14.80 8.91
C VAL A 33 -11.07 -14.39 10.31
N ILE A 34 -9.96 -13.65 10.44
CA ILE A 34 -9.39 -13.29 11.74
C ILE A 34 -10.07 -12.06 12.37
N THR A 35 -10.68 -11.20 11.55
CA THR A 35 -11.35 -9.99 12.02
C THR A 35 -12.86 -10.21 12.04
N PRO A 36 -13.47 -10.41 13.22
CA PRO A 36 -14.89 -10.69 13.31
C PRO A 36 -15.71 -9.51 12.80
N ASN A 37 -16.80 -9.81 12.09
CA ASN A 37 -17.75 -8.82 11.55
C ASN A 37 -17.08 -7.71 10.70
N LEU A 38 -15.93 -8.00 10.08
CA LEU A 38 -15.21 -7.02 9.26
C LEU A 38 -16.11 -6.44 8.15
N PHE A 39 -16.94 -7.29 7.52
CA PHE A 39 -17.86 -6.85 6.48
C PHE A 39 -18.88 -5.82 7.01
N ASP A 40 -19.52 -6.11 8.13
CA ASP A 40 -20.50 -5.20 8.75
C ASP A 40 -19.85 -3.89 9.17
N ASN A 41 -18.66 -3.96 9.78
CA ASN A 41 -17.88 -2.77 10.15
C ASN A 41 -17.51 -1.91 8.92
N ILE A 42 -17.19 -2.53 7.77
CA ILE A 42 -16.94 -1.80 6.53
C ILE A 42 -18.21 -1.12 6.03
N LEU A 43 -19.35 -1.81 6.06
CA LEU A 43 -20.63 -1.23 5.65
C LEU A 43 -21.04 -0.06 6.55
N ASP A 44 -20.83 -0.20 7.85
CA ASP A 44 -21.14 0.85 8.81
C ASP A 44 -20.20 2.05 8.65
N PHE A 45 -18.91 1.81 8.40
CA PHE A 45 -17.95 2.86 8.03
C PHE A 45 -18.39 3.66 6.80
N LEU A 46 -18.82 2.99 5.74
CA LEU A 46 -19.27 3.65 4.51
C LEU A 46 -20.57 4.46 4.71
N LYS A 47 -21.47 3.99 5.58
CA LYS A 47 -22.72 4.70 5.90
C LYS A 47 -22.51 5.92 6.80
N ASP A 48 -21.43 5.93 7.57
CA ASP A 48 -21.10 7.02 8.49
C ASP A 48 -20.49 8.25 7.80
N PHE A 49 -20.26 8.18 6.48
CA PHE A 49 -19.75 9.33 5.72
C PHE A 49 -20.79 10.44 5.67
N LYS A 50 -20.39 11.59 6.21
CA LYS A 50 -21.13 12.85 6.12
C LYS A 50 -20.21 13.96 5.65
N LEU A 51 -20.80 15.08 5.25
CA LEU A 51 -20.08 16.31 5.00
C LEU A 51 -19.69 16.92 6.36
N VAL A 52 -18.39 16.93 6.65
CA VAL A 52 -17.83 17.43 7.91
C VAL A 52 -16.86 18.57 7.61
N ASP A 53 -16.85 19.57 8.49
CA ASP A 53 -15.91 20.69 8.41
C ASP A 53 -14.46 20.22 8.64
N VAL A 54 -13.57 20.62 7.74
CA VAL A 54 -12.13 20.41 7.91
C VAL A 54 -11.63 21.40 8.95
N SER A 55 -11.05 20.90 10.05
CA SER A 55 -10.63 21.72 11.18
C SER A 55 -9.77 22.93 10.75
N ASN A 56 -10.12 24.11 11.26
CA ASN A 56 -9.46 25.40 10.97
C ASN A 56 -9.59 25.89 9.52
N THR A 57 -10.61 25.44 8.79
CA THR A 57 -10.94 25.93 7.45
C THR A 57 -12.46 26.01 7.25
N ASP A 58 -12.93 26.85 6.32
CA ASP A 58 -14.34 26.93 5.92
C ASP A 58 -14.70 25.90 4.83
N ILE A 59 -13.93 24.81 4.76
CA ILE A 59 -14.05 23.81 3.70
C ILE A 59 -14.73 22.56 4.27
N VAL A 60 -15.78 22.12 3.60
CA VAL A 60 -16.54 20.92 3.97
C VAL A 60 -16.14 19.78 3.05
N PHE A 61 -15.79 18.62 3.63
CA PHE A 61 -15.44 17.42 2.86
C PHE A 61 -16.09 16.16 3.43
N PRO A 62 -16.27 15.10 2.62
CA PRO A 62 -16.73 13.82 3.10
C PRO A 62 -15.73 13.19 4.08
N ALA A 63 -16.21 12.90 5.29
CA ALA A 63 -15.48 12.18 6.33
C ALA A 63 -16.46 11.34 7.17
N PRO A 64 -15.97 10.27 7.82
CA PRO A 64 -16.75 9.58 8.83
C PRO A 64 -17.10 10.56 9.96
N GLU A 65 -18.38 10.66 10.31
CA GLU A 65 -18.87 11.52 11.38
C GLU A 65 -18.26 11.12 12.73
N PHE A 66 -18.07 9.81 12.95
CA PHE A 66 -17.46 9.27 14.15
C PHE A 66 -16.24 8.40 13.79
N PRO A 67 -15.06 8.99 13.53
CA PRO A 67 -13.89 8.22 13.11
C PRO A 67 -13.47 7.13 14.11
N ARG A 68 -13.70 7.36 15.41
CA ARG A 68 -13.27 6.44 16.49
C ARG A 68 -14.01 5.11 16.52
N ILE A 69 -15.27 5.06 16.10
CA ILE A 69 -16.04 3.81 16.13
C ILE A 69 -15.60 2.82 15.04
N HIS A 70 -14.93 3.33 13.99
CA HIS A 70 -14.46 2.54 12.85
C HIS A 70 -13.02 2.06 12.99
N LEU A 71 -12.48 2.05 14.21
CA LEU A 71 -11.10 1.68 14.49
C LEU A 71 -10.76 0.27 13.98
N THR A 72 -11.71 -0.65 14.02
CA THR A 72 -11.55 -2.01 13.48
C THR A 72 -11.24 -2.01 11.98
N VAL A 73 -11.88 -1.12 11.20
CA VAL A 73 -11.60 -0.98 9.77
C VAL A 73 -10.20 -0.44 9.55
N TYR A 74 -9.80 0.59 10.31
CA TYR A 74 -8.44 1.15 10.21
C TYR A 74 -7.36 0.13 10.60
N GLN A 75 -7.60 -0.66 11.65
CA GLN A 75 -6.71 -1.74 12.05
C GLN A 75 -6.59 -2.82 10.98
N ALA A 76 -7.70 -3.25 10.37
CA ALA A 76 -7.68 -4.22 9.29
C ALA A 76 -6.89 -3.72 8.07
N VAL A 77 -7.10 -2.46 7.65
CA VAL A 77 -6.36 -1.83 6.55
C VAL A 77 -4.88 -1.61 6.92
N GLY A 78 -4.58 -1.31 8.18
CA GLY A 78 -3.22 -1.19 8.70
C GLY A 78 -2.47 -2.53 8.64
N GLN A 79 -3.08 -3.59 9.17
CA GLN A 79 -2.54 -4.96 9.10
C GLN A 79 -2.34 -5.42 7.67
N PHE A 80 -3.31 -5.13 6.79
CA PHE A 80 -3.19 -5.38 5.35
C PHE A 80 -1.96 -4.69 4.76
N SER A 81 -1.79 -3.40 5.04
CA SER A 81 -0.68 -2.59 4.51
C SER A 81 0.68 -3.09 5.00
N ILE A 82 0.79 -3.48 6.27
CA ILE A 82 1.99 -4.09 6.85
C ILE A 82 2.31 -5.42 6.16
N ALA A 83 1.31 -6.30 6.01
CA ALA A 83 1.50 -7.60 5.38
C ALA A 83 1.94 -7.49 3.92
N VAL A 84 1.33 -6.57 3.15
CA VAL A 84 1.77 -6.29 1.78
C VAL A 84 3.19 -5.72 1.75
N CYS A 85 3.53 -4.80 2.66
CA CYS A 85 4.90 -4.27 2.76
C CYS A 85 5.92 -5.39 2.99
N LEU A 86 5.69 -6.27 3.97
CA LEU A 86 6.56 -7.42 4.24
C LEU A 86 6.67 -8.35 3.04
N PHE A 87 5.56 -8.63 2.36
CA PHE A 87 5.56 -9.45 1.15
C PHE A 87 6.37 -8.81 0.01
N GLN A 88 6.29 -7.50 -0.17
CA GLN A 88 7.11 -6.79 -1.16
C GLN A 88 8.62 -6.88 -0.85
N ILE A 89 9.02 -6.94 0.43
CA ILE A 89 10.42 -7.15 0.84
C ILE A 89 10.87 -8.54 0.37
N VAL A 90 10.06 -9.56 0.63
CA VAL A 90 10.33 -10.94 0.20
C VAL A 90 10.42 -11.04 -1.32
N LEU A 91 9.49 -10.42 -2.05
CA LEU A 91 9.52 -10.40 -3.51
C LEU A 91 10.76 -9.68 -4.06
N LEU A 92 11.14 -8.56 -3.45
CA LEU A 92 12.34 -7.82 -3.84
C LEU A 92 13.60 -8.68 -3.60
N ALA A 93 13.70 -9.33 -2.44
CA ALA A 93 14.80 -10.26 -2.14
C ALA A 93 14.87 -11.40 -3.17
N LEU A 94 13.74 -12.04 -3.49
CA LEU A 94 13.67 -13.11 -4.48
C LEU A 94 14.11 -12.64 -5.88
N ARG A 95 13.78 -11.40 -6.25
CA ARG A 95 14.23 -10.77 -7.51
C ARG A 95 15.72 -10.42 -7.56
N PHE A 96 16.45 -10.51 -6.45
CA PHE A 96 17.91 -10.47 -6.48
C PHE A 96 18.52 -11.86 -6.80
N PHE A 97 17.84 -12.94 -6.41
CA PHE A 97 18.29 -14.31 -6.71
C PHE A 97 17.88 -14.79 -8.11
N VAL A 98 16.73 -14.33 -8.62
CA VAL A 98 16.25 -14.63 -9.97
C VAL A 98 16.53 -13.45 -10.91
N PRO A 99 17.08 -13.66 -12.13
CA PRO A 99 17.30 -12.59 -13.09
C PRO A 99 15.97 -11.86 -13.39
N SER A 100 15.85 -10.64 -12.88
CA SER A 100 14.68 -9.78 -13.04
C SER A 100 15.15 -8.42 -13.53
N SER A 101 14.39 -7.80 -14.41
CA SER A 101 14.72 -6.48 -14.93
C SER A 101 14.79 -5.43 -13.82
N TRP A 102 15.67 -4.44 -14.00
CA TRP A 102 15.80 -3.30 -13.06
C TRP A 102 14.53 -2.47 -12.94
N SER A 103 13.74 -2.38 -14.02
CA SER A 103 12.42 -1.75 -13.99
C SER A 103 11.48 -2.39 -12.97
N LYS A 104 11.46 -3.73 -12.90
CA LYS A 104 10.66 -4.48 -11.93
C LYS A 104 11.19 -4.33 -10.51
N ARG A 105 12.50 -4.29 -10.30
CA ARG A 105 13.08 -4.02 -8.98
C ARG A 105 12.69 -2.63 -8.48
N ALA A 106 12.80 -1.61 -9.34
CA ALA A 106 12.39 -0.24 -9.03
C ALA A 106 10.90 -0.13 -8.69
N GLU A 107 10.04 -0.86 -9.40
CA GLU A 107 8.60 -0.94 -9.11
C GLU A 107 8.34 -1.49 -7.70
N ASN A 108 9.03 -2.57 -7.29
CA ASN A 108 8.91 -3.12 -5.94
C ASN A 108 9.40 -2.12 -4.87
N VAL A 109 10.48 -1.38 -5.13
CA VAL A 109 10.96 -0.35 -4.19
C VAL A 109 9.93 0.77 -4.02
N GLY A 110 9.34 1.26 -5.11
CA GLY A 110 8.25 2.24 -5.02
C GLY A 110 7.07 1.69 -4.21
N ASN A 111 6.63 0.47 -4.51
CA ASN A 111 5.55 -0.19 -3.78
C ASN A 111 5.87 -0.36 -2.29
N LEU A 112 7.12 -0.67 -1.93
CA LEU A 112 7.57 -0.76 -0.53
C LEU A 112 7.42 0.56 0.20
N VAL A 113 7.90 1.65 -0.41
CA VAL A 113 7.78 2.99 0.15
C VAL A 113 6.32 3.38 0.33
N TYR A 114 5.48 3.07 -0.65
CA TYR A 114 4.05 3.33 -0.57
C TYR A 114 3.36 2.54 0.55
N TRP A 115 3.47 1.20 0.56
CA TRP A 115 2.78 0.36 1.53
C TRP A 115 3.34 0.51 2.95
N GLY A 116 4.65 0.68 3.08
CA GLY A 116 5.28 0.99 4.37
C GLY A 116 4.88 2.36 4.90
N GLY A 117 4.87 3.38 4.02
CA GLY A 117 4.37 4.72 4.37
C GLY A 117 2.89 4.69 4.75
N ALA A 118 2.04 4.03 3.96
CA ALA A 118 0.62 3.88 4.26
C ALA A 118 0.39 3.20 5.61
N ALA A 119 1.08 2.09 5.90
CA ALA A 119 1.00 1.42 7.19
C ALA A 119 1.35 2.34 8.36
N PHE A 120 2.46 3.09 8.23
CA PHE A 120 2.88 4.07 9.23
C PHE A 120 1.85 5.19 9.43
N LEU A 121 1.31 5.74 8.34
CA LEU A 121 0.30 6.80 8.37
C LEU A 121 -1.04 6.34 8.95
N ILE A 122 -1.47 5.10 8.65
CA ILE A 122 -2.69 4.53 9.24
C ILE A 122 -2.54 4.46 10.76
N GLN A 123 -1.40 3.96 11.24
CA GLN A 123 -1.13 3.87 12.68
C GLN A 123 -1.15 5.25 13.34
N LEU A 124 -0.39 6.19 12.79
CA LEU A 124 -0.22 7.52 13.37
C LEU A 124 -1.51 8.37 13.28
N PHE A 125 -2.16 8.39 12.12
CA PHE A 125 -3.25 9.33 11.84
C PHE A 125 -4.64 8.72 11.98
N LEU A 126 -4.86 7.46 11.61
CA LEU A 126 -6.19 6.86 11.72
C LEU A 126 -6.42 6.17 13.05
N ILE A 127 -5.41 5.45 13.58
CA ILE A 127 -5.54 4.66 14.80
C ILE A 127 -5.29 5.50 16.05
N GLU A 128 -4.18 6.22 16.12
CA GLU A 128 -3.79 6.95 17.34
C GLU A 128 -4.51 8.29 17.51
N SER A 129 -4.66 9.05 16.42
CA SER A 129 -5.13 10.44 16.48
C SER A 129 -6.45 10.71 15.75
N THR A 130 -6.96 9.74 14.98
CA THR A 130 -8.21 9.86 14.19
C THR A 130 -8.28 11.09 13.27
N GLN A 131 -7.13 11.57 12.80
CA GLN A 131 -6.98 12.72 11.90
C GLN A 131 -7.18 12.32 10.44
N TRP A 132 -8.45 12.15 10.05
CA TRP A 132 -8.86 11.72 8.71
C TRP A 132 -8.26 12.55 7.57
N PHE A 133 -8.36 13.89 7.63
CA PHE A 133 -7.88 14.76 6.55
C PHE A 133 -6.34 14.84 6.47
N VAL A 134 -5.66 14.77 7.62
CA VAL A 134 -4.18 14.74 7.68
C VAL A 134 -3.67 13.43 7.08
N PHE A 135 -4.36 12.31 7.37
CA PHE A 135 -4.04 11.03 6.77
C PHE A 135 -4.06 11.09 5.23
N TRP A 136 -5.17 11.53 4.62
CA TRP A 136 -5.30 11.54 3.16
C TRP A 136 -4.32 12.49 2.47
N SER A 137 -4.12 13.68 3.02
CA SER A 137 -3.13 14.62 2.47
C SER A 137 -1.72 14.04 2.51
N THR A 138 -1.33 13.44 3.64
CA THR A 138 -0.01 12.82 3.78
C THR A 138 0.14 11.55 2.93
N LEU A 139 -0.95 10.79 2.74
CA LEU A 139 -0.95 9.61 1.88
C LEU A 139 -0.68 9.98 0.42
N ILE A 140 -1.26 11.09 -0.08
CA ILE A 140 -0.98 11.61 -1.42
C ILE A 140 0.49 12.01 -1.56
N ILE A 141 1.08 12.62 -0.52
CA ILE A 141 2.52 12.93 -0.49
C ILE A 141 3.35 11.64 -0.61
N ILE A 142 3.00 10.58 0.14
CA ILE A 142 3.67 9.28 0.06
C ILE A 142 3.58 8.67 -1.34
N VAL A 143 2.47 8.84 -2.07
CA VAL A 143 2.39 8.43 -3.48
C VAL A 143 3.47 9.14 -4.30
N GLY A 144 3.62 10.46 -4.15
CA GLY A 144 4.69 11.21 -4.81
C GLY A 144 6.09 10.70 -4.46
N VAL A 145 6.36 10.50 -3.16
CA VAL A 145 7.64 9.97 -2.67
C VAL A 145 7.92 8.57 -3.25
N SER A 146 6.91 7.71 -3.36
CA SER A 146 7.04 6.37 -3.94
C SER A 146 7.45 6.40 -5.41
N MET A 147 6.93 7.36 -6.18
CA MET A 147 7.29 7.56 -7.58
C MET A 147 8.74 8.04 -7.72
N ILE A 148 9.17 8.97 -6.85
CA ILE A 148 10.55 9.46 -6.81
C ILE A 148 11.51 8.32 -6.46
N ALA A 149 11.21 7.52 -5.43
CA ALA A 149 12.02 6.36 -5.05
C ALA A 149 12.19 5.38 -6.22
N ARG A 150 11.11 5.08 -6.94
CA ARG A 150 11.17 4.25 -8.16
C ARG A 150 12.07 4.88 -9.23
N ALA A 151 11.93 6.19 -9.48
CA ALA A 151 12.72 6.90 -10.48
C ALA A 151 14.22 6.87 -10.16
N ILE A 152 14.60 7.04 -8.89
CA ILE A 152 16.00 6.97 -8.44
C ILE A 152 16.58 5.59 -8.71
N VAL A 153 15.90 4.51 -8.35
CA VAL A 153 16.39 3.14 -8.60
C VAL A 153 16.58 2.88 -10.09
N MET A 154 15.64 3.34 -10.92
CA MET A 154 15.79 3.25 -12.38
C MET A 154 16.99 4.06 -12.89
N ALA A 155 17.22 5.26 -12.38
CA ALA A 155 18.35 6.09 -12.78
C ALA A 155 19.69 5.45 -12.41
N VAL A 156 19.83 4.96 -11.17
CA VAL A 156 21.05 4.26 -10.70
C VAL A 156 21.32 3.01 -11.53
N SER A 157 20.30 2.26 -11.93
CA SER A 157 20.48 1.05 -12.74
C SER A 157 20.98 1.29 -14.16
N ARG A 158 21.00 2.54 -14.63
CA ARG A 158 21.49 2.93 -15.97
C ARG A 158 22.91 3.49 -15.96
N ILE A 159 23.47 3.73 -14.78
CA ILE A 159 24.85 4.20 -14.56
C ILE A 159 25.75 2.96 -14.44
#